data_AF-A0A6S6SUA5-F1
#
_entry.id   AF-A0A6S6SUA5-F1
#
_cell.length_a   1.000
_cell.length_b   1.000
_cell.length_c   1.000
_cell.angle_alpha   90.00
_cell.angle_beta   90.00
_cell.angle_gamma   90.00
#
_symmetry.space_group_name_H-M   'P 1'
#
loop_
_entity.id
_entity.type
_entity.pdbx_description
1 polymer ?
#
loop_
_entity_poly.entity_id
_entity_poly.type
_entity_poly.pdbx_seq_one_letter_code
_entity_poly.pdbx_strand_id
1 'polypeptide(L)'
;MRDYAKKRSKEEGLVSSGKVRINTAGCLNRCEHGPVAVVYPEGIWYQWVDQEDIDEIIDQHLINDTPVERLIIKDADKAKD
;
A
#
# COMPACT_ATOMS: atom_id res chain seq x y z
N MET A 1 6.53 -6.88 -7.65
CA MET A 1 5.61 -5.78 -7.33
C MET A 1 6.28 -4.57 -6.65
N ARG A 2 7.07 -4.75 -5.60
CA ARG A 2 7.78 -3.63 -4.92
C ARG A 2 8.58 -2.72 -5.85
N ASP A 3 9.36 -3.27 -6.79
CA ASP A 3 10.16 -2.45 -7.71
C ASP A 3 9.31 -1.67 -8.71
N TYR A 4 8.19 -2.27 -9.14
CA TYR A 4 7.19 -1.60 -9.96
C TYR A 4 6.54 -0.43 -9.20
N ALA A 5 6.05 -0.66 -7.98
CA ALA A 5 5.48 0.39 -7.13
C ALA A 5 6.47 1.55 -6.91
N LYS A 6 7.76 1.23 -6.68
CA LYS A 6 8.81 2.24 -6.55
C LYS A 6 9.06 3.01 -7.84
N LYS A 7 9.07 2.33 -9.00
CA LYS A 7 9.24 2.97 -10.31
C LYS A 7 8.06 3.91 -10.59
N ARG A 8 6.82 3.41 -10.48
CA ARG A 8 5.58 4.16 -10.68
C ARG A 8 5.50 5.39 -9.77
N SER A 9 5.75 5.23 -8.47
CA SER A 9 5.78 6.34 -7.50
C SER A 9 6.89 7.37 -7.78
N LYS A 10 7.96 6.98 -8.47
CA LYS A 10 9.01 7.91 -8.91
C LYS A 10 8.58 8.69 -10.15
N GLU A 11 7.87 8.05 -11.08
CA GLU A 11 7.31 8.69 -12.28
C GLU A 11 6.28 9.77 -11.91
N GLU A 12 5.50 9.54 -10.84
CA GLU A 12 4.59 10.53 -10.25
C GLU A 12 5.27 11.58 -9.36
N GLY A 13 6.61 11.54 -9.25
CA GLY A 13 7.37 12.49 -8.43
C GLY A 13 7.20 12.33 -6.91
N LEU A 14 6.46 11.32 -6.44
CA LEU A 14 6.22 11.08 -5.00
C LEU A 14 7.51 10.70 -4.26
N VAL A 15 8.35 9.87 -4.89
CA VAL A 15 9.63 9.45 -4.30
C VAL A 15 10.68 10.56 -4.38
N SER A 16 10.77 11.27 -5.52
CA SER A 16 11.76 12.33 -5.71
C SER A 16 11.47 13.58 -4.86
N SER A 17 10.20 13.86 -4.56
CA SER A 17 9.79 14.91 -3.62
C SER A 17 9.96 14.53 -2.14
N GLY A 18 10.28 13.26 -1.84
CA GLY A 18 10.42 12.76 -0.48
C GLY A 18 9.09 12.53 0.25
N LYS A 19 7.94 12.67 -0.43
CA LYS A 19 6.61 12.46 0.14
C LYS A 19 6.32 10.98 0.42
N VAL A 20 6.78 10.09 -0.45
CA VAL A 20 6.54 8.65 -0.34
C VAL A 20 7.86 7.87 -0.35
N ARG A 21 7.96 6.87 0.52
CA ARG A 21 9.04 5.89 0.53
C ARG A 21 8.50 4.48 0.34
N ILE A 22 8.97 3.79 -0.69
CA ILE A 22 8.64 2.39 -0.95
C ILE A 22 9.76 1.48 -0.42
N ASN A 23 9.44 0.66 0.58
CA ASN A 23 10.34 -0.31 1.21
C ASN A 23 9.82 -1.74 1.08
N THR A 24 10.71 -2.70 1.31
CA THR A 24 10.35 -4.09 1.54
C THR A 24 10.32 -4.33 3.04
N ALA A 25 9.32 -5.06 3.53
CA ALA A 25 9.26 -5.54 4.91
C ALA A 25 9.39 -7.07 4.94
N GLY A 26 9.79 -7.59 6.10
CA GLY A 26 9.68 -9.02 6.40
C GLY A 26 8.24 -9.41 6.73
N CYS A 27 8.05 -10.57 7.37
CA CYS A 27 6.73 -10.97 7.86
C CYS A 27 6.19 -9.96 8.88
N LEU A 28 4.93 -9.56 8.71
CA LEU A 28 4.21 -8.66 9.63
C LEU A 28 2.94 -9.32 10.19
N ASN A 29 2.95 -10.65 10.38
CA ASN A 29 1.82 -11.42 10.91
C ASN A 29 0.51 -11.26 10.11
N ARG A 30 0.63 -11.19 8.78
CA ARG A 30 -0.50 -11.07 7.83
C ARG A 30 -0.42 -12.10 6.71
N CYS A 31 0.13 -13.28 7.02
CA CYS A 31 0.39 -14.32 6.02
C CYS A 31 -0.88 -14.79 5.30
N GLU A 32 -2.02 -14.84 5.99
CA GLU A 32 -3.30 -15.29 5.42
C GLU A 32 -3.87 -14.34 4.36
N HIS A 33 -3.43 -13.09 4.36
CA HIS A 33 -3.83 -12.08 3.37
C HIS A 33 -2.76 -11.84 2.30
N GLY A 34 -1.67 -12.61 2.30
CA GLY A 34 -0.55 -12.41 1.37
C GLY A 34 -0.99 -12.51 -0.11
N PRO A 35 -0.46 -11.66 -1.00
CA PRO A 35 0.49 -10.58 -0.75
C PRO A 35 -0.18 -9.30 -0.20
N VAL A 36 0.54 -8.56 0.64
CA VAL A 36 0.01 -7.35 1.31
C VAL A 36 0.94 -6.14 1.20
N ALA A 37 0.36 -4.95 1.31
CA ALA A 37 1.05 -3.69 1.54
C ALA A 37 0.39 -2.94 2.70
N VAL A 38 1.15 -2.15 3.44
CA VAL A 38 0.62 -1.24 4.46
C VAL A 38 1.05 0.19 4.14
N VAL A 39 0.10 1.12 4.19
CA VAL A 39 0.34 2.55 4.01
C VAL A 39 0.26 3.23 5.38
N TYR A 40 1.26 4.07 5.67
CA TYR A 40 1.36 4.87 6.88
C TYR A 40 1.33 6.36 6.50
N PRO A 41 0.84 7.25 7.38
CA PRO A 41 0.54 7.04 8.81
C PRO A 41 -0.78 6.34 9.15
N GLU A 42 -1.68 6.14 8.19
CA GLU A 42 -3.05 5.66 8.41
C GLU A 42 -3.12 4.21 8.90
N GLY A 43 -2.09 3.40 8.61
CA GLY A 43 -2.06 1.99 8.96
C GLY A 43 -3.02 1.14 8.12
N ILE A 44 -3.36 1.59 6.91
CA ILE A 44 -4.27 0.88 6.01
C ILE A 44 -3.52 -0.28 5.35
N TRP A 45 -4.09 -1.47 5.48
CA TRP A 45 -3.59 -2.70 4.87
C TRP A 45 -4.34 -3.02 3.59
N TYR A 46 -3.60 -3.21 2.51
CA TYR A 46 -4.12 -3.62 1.21
C TYR A 46 -3.68 -5.03 0.88
N GLN A 47 -4.62 -5.84 0.41
CA GLN A 47 -4.33 -7.04 -0.38
C GLN A 47 -4.42 -6.66 -1.85
N TRP A 48 -3.47 -7.09 -2.67
CA TRP A 48 -3.40 -6.78 -4.10
C TRP A 48 -3.12 -8.06 -4.90
N VAL A 49 -3.48 -8.05 -6.18
CA VAL A 49 -3.31 -9.20 -7.09
C VAL A 49 -2.33 -8.88 -8.21
N ASP A 50 -2.41 -7.68 -8.78
CA ASP A 50 -1.69 -7.30 -10.00
C ASP A 50 -1.13 -5.87 -9.95
N GLN A 51 -0.69 -5.35 -11.10
CA GLN A 51 -0.10 -4.01 -11.20
C GLN A 51 -1.16 -2.93 -11.14
N GLU A 52 -2.34 -3.22 -11.68
CA GLU A 52 -3.50 -2.36 -11.73
C GLU A 52 -4.00 -2.03 -10.31
N ASP A 53 -4.01 -3.01 -9.41
CA ASP A 53 -4.30 -2.78 -7.99
C ASP A 53 -3.27 -1.82 -7.34
N ILE A 54 -2.00 -1.91 -7.70
CA ILE A 54 -0.95 -1.00 -7.19
C ILE A 54 -1.08 0.39 -7.78
N ASP A 55 -1.39 0.51 -9.07
CA ASP A 55 -1.68 1.78 -9.71
C ASP A 55 -2.88 2.46 -9.03
N GLU A 56 -3.94 1.72 -8.73
CA GLU A 56 -5.10 2.26 -8.03
C GLU A 56 -4.74 2.76 -6.61
N ILE A 57 -3.91 2.02 -5.86
CA ILE A 57 -3.42 2.47 -4.54
C ILE A 57 -2.58 3.75 -4.66
N ILE A 58 -1.71 3.84 -5.67
CA ILE A 58 -0.88 5.04 -5.88
C ILE A 58 -1.77 6.23 -6.26
N ASP A 59 -2.62 6.07 -7.27
CA ASP A 59 -3.42 7.13 -7.85
C ASP A 59 -4.51 7.61 -6.88
N GLN A 60 -5.24 6.70 -6.23
CA GLN A 60 -6.29 7.12 -5.30
C GLN A 60 -5.72 7.49 -3.93
N HIS A 61 -4.93 6.60 -3.31
CA HIS A 61 -4.54 6.81 -1.93
C HIS A 61 -3.34 7.75 -1.81
N LEU A 62 -2.23 7.46 -2.51
CA LEU A 62 -0.99 8.23 -2.30
C LEU A 62 -1.00 9.63 -2.95
N ILE A 63 -1.76 9.81 -4.04
CA ILE A 63 -1.88 11.10 -4.73
C ILE A 63 -3.11 11.88 -4.27
N ASN A 64 -4.27 11.21 -4.16
CA ASN A 64 -5.57 11.85 -3.94
C ASN A 64 -6.14 11.63 -2.53
N ASP A 65 -5.36 11.06 -1.60
CA ASP A 65 -5.74 10.88 -0.19
C ASP A 65 -7.07 10.09 -0.02
N THR A 66 -7.35 9.18 -0.97
CA THR A 66 -8.59 8.40 -1.02
C THR A 66 -8.27 6.90 -0.93
N PRO A 67 -8.62 6.21 0.17
CA PRO A 67 -8.37 4.77 0.30
C PRO A 67 -9.13 3.92 -0.73
N VAL A 68 -8.48 2.85 -1.19
CA VAL A 68 -9.07 1.91 -2.17
C VAL A 68 -9.87 0.83 -1.44
N GLU A 69 -11.10 1.16 -1.04
CA GLU A 69 -11.97 0.33 -0.18
C GLU A 69 -12.10 -1.14 -0.61
N ARG A 70 -12.05 -1.44 -1.92
CA ARG A 70 -12.15 -2.81 -2.45
C ARG A 70 -10.91 -3.67 -2.13
N LEU A 71 -9.75 -3.03 -1.93
CA LEU A 71 -8.47 -3.68 -1.65
C LEU A 71 -8.14 -3.72 -0.16
N ILE A 72 -8.87 -2.95 0.67
CA ILE A 72 -8.61 -2.88 2.11
C ILE A 72 -8.92 -4.24 2.74
N ILE A 73 -7.94 -4.75 3.49
CA ILE A 73 -8.14 -5.91 4.35
C ILE A 73 -9.03 -5.47 5.51
N LYS A 74 -10.24 -6.03 5.55
CA LYS A 74 -11.22 -5.78 6.59
C LYS A 74 -10.91 -6.67 7.79
N ASP A 75 -9.85 -6.34 8.51
CA ASP A 75 -9.58 -6.98 9.79
C ASP A 75 -10.63 -6.50 10.81
N ALA A 76 -11.42 -7.44 11.34
CA ALA A 76 -12.21 -7.21 12.55
C ALA A 76 -11.31 -7.00 13.80
N ASP A 77 -10.00 -7.24 13.64
CA ASP A 77 -9.00 -7.14 14.69
C ASP A 77 -8.53 -5.69 14.85
N LYS A 78 -9.40 -4.88 15.46
CA LYS A 78 -8.89 -3.84 16.35
C LYS A 78 -7.99 -4.55 17.35
N ALA A 79 -6.71 -4.16 17.37
CA ALA A 79 -5.76 -4.56 18.39
C ALA A 79 -6.47 -4.52 19.76
N LYS A 80 -6.67 -5.70 20.37
CA LYS A 80 -6.87 -5.78 21.81
C LYS A 80 -5.53 -5.36 22.42
N ASP A 81 -5.61 -4.36 23.29
CA ASP A 81 -4.50 -3.84 24.09
C ASP A 81 -3.64 -4.93 24.74
#